data_AF-A0A972ZBZ5-F1
#
_entry.id   AF-A0A972ZBZ5-F1
#
_cell.length_a   1.000
_cell.length_b   1.000
_cell.length_c   1.000
_cell.angle_alpha   90.00
_cell.angle_beta   90.00
_cell.angle_gamma   90.00
#
_symmetry.space_group_name_H-M   'P 1'
#
loop_
_entity.id
_entity.type
_entity.pdbx_description
1 polymer ?
#
loop_
_entity_poly.entity_id
_entity_poly.type
_entity_poly.pdbx_seq_one_letter_code
_entity_poly.pdbx_strand_id
1 'polypeptide(L)'
;MDRGRDADPIELADHPEDHRPWSPLSTGLATAALVILASISVWLFAPSDAIEIQPPTNLASLPYVDGVMVEVELPDLVMDAYTPVDGQTELDFKVRDADTQYFDVVHLRAHSSIGLPTRLFYEKDGDTLWAVYKEDAPANSAGG
;
A
#
# COMPACT_ATOMS: atom_id res chain seq x y z
N MET A 1 86.49 -8.06 -31.57
CA MET A 1 85.70 -8.61 -30.45
C MET A 1 85.06 -7.42 -29.77
N ASP A 2 83.80 -7.22 -30.12
CA ASP A 2 83.01 -6.02 -29.87
C ASP A 2 81.73 -6.48 -29.16
N ARG A 3 81.46 -5.93 -27.97
CA ARG A 3 80.15 -5.85 -27.28
C ARG A 3 80.26 -4.81 -26.17
N GLY A 4 80.34 -3.53 -26.54
CA GLY A 4 79.92 -2.44 -25.66
C GLY A 4 78.40 -2.48 -25.53
N ARG A 5 77.90 -2.73 -24.32
CA ARG A 5 76.49 -2.79 -23.99
C ARG A 5 76.01 -1.36 -23.75
N ASP A 6 75.48 -0.71 -24.78
CA ASP A 6 74.78 0.57 -24.65
C ASP A 6 73.43 0.28 -23.97
N ALA A 7 73.35 0.60 -22.68
CA ALA A 7 72.10 0.65 -21.96
C ALA A 7 71.54 2.06 -22.12
N ASP A 8 70.52 2.20 -22.96
CA ASP A 8 69.73 3.42 -23.03
C ASP A 8 69.16 3.73 -21.63
N PRO A 9 69.27 4.96 -21.12
CA PRO A 9 68.54 5.34 -19.92
C PRO A 9 67.04 5.35 -20.26
N ILE A 10 66.27 4.50 -19.58
CA ILE A 10 64.81 4.58 -19.59
C ILE A 10 64.46 5.91 -18.92
N GLU A 11 64.19 6.92 -19.74
CA GLU A 11 63.59 8.17 -19.33
C GLU A 11 62.19 7.83 -18.80
N LEU A 12 62.07 7.74 -17.47
CA LEU A 12 60.78 7.65 -16.80
C LEU A 12 60.05 8.94 -17.14
N ALA A 13 59.16 8.88 -18.13
CA ALA A 13 58.21 9.94 -18.38
C ALA A 13 57.39 10.12 -17.10
N ASP A 14 57.73 11.18 -16.37
CA ASP A 14 56.97 11.68 -15.25
C ASP A 14 55.60 12.06 -15.82
N HIS A 15 54.63 11.15 -15.73
CA HIS A 15 53.26 11.44 -16.11
C HIS A 15 52.79 12.51 -15.12
N PRO A 16 52.55 13.76 -15.55
CA PRO A 16 51.94 14.72 -14.65
C PRO A 16 50.61 14.09 -14.25
N GLU A 17 50.46 13.76 -12.97
CA GLU A 17 49.17 13.36 -12.43
C GLU A 17 48.22 14.51 -12.76
N ASP A 18 47.33 14.26 -13.72
CA ASP A 18 46.35 15.20 -14.24
C ASP A 18 45.30 15.37 -13.14
N HIS A 19 45.70 16.06 -12.06
CA HIS A 19 44.84 16.50 -10.97
C HIS A 19 43.98 17.62 -11.50
N ARG A 20 43.05 17.29 -12.42
CA ARG A 20 42.00 18.22 -12.81
C ARG A 20 41.28 18.62 -11.52
N PRO A 21 41.36 19.89 -11.08
CA PRO A 21 40.66 20.31 -9.89
C PRO A 21 39.18 20.05 -10.16
N TRP A 22 38.54 19.24 -9.31
CA TRP A 22 37.11 18.95 -9.45
C TRP A 22 36.37 20.28 -9.56
N SER A 23 35.68 20.48 -10.69
CA SER A 23 34.99 21.72 -10.93
C SER A 23 33.93 21.91 -9.84
N PRO A 24 33.82 23.10 -9.22
CA PRO A 24 32.80 23.33 -8.20
C PRO A 24 31.37 23.12 -8.74
N LEU A 25 31.21 23.23 -10.07
CA LEU A 25 29.97 22.94 -10.79
C LEU A 25 29.57 21.45 -10.72
N SER A 26 30.52 20.53 -10.89
CA SER A 26 30.26 19.08 -10.81
C SER A 26 29.93 18.64 -9.38
N THR A 27 30.54 19.28 -8.38
CA THR A 27 30.23 19.02 -6.97
C THR A 27 28.83 19.50 -6.62
N GLY A 28 28.42 20.70 -7.06
CA GLY A 28 27.08 21.23 -6.82
C GLY A 28 25.96 20.37 -7.44
N LEU A 29 26.17 19.87 -8.67
CA LEU A 29 25.23 18.96 -9.33
C LEU A 29 25.12 17.61 -8.60
N ALA A 30 26.23 17.05 -8.14
CA ALA A 30 26.23 15.81 -7.39
C ALA A 30 25.50 15.95 -6.04
N THR A 31 25.71 17.06 -5.33
CA THR A 31 24.99 17.35 -4.08
C THR A 31 23.49 17.53 -4.33
N ALA A 32 23.10 18.27 -5.36
CA ALA A 32 21.69 18.44 -5.71
C ALA A 32 21.01 17.11 -6.05
N ALA A 33 21.67 16.26 -6.84
CA ALA A 33 21.16 14.93 -7.18
C ALA A 33 20.98 14.05 -5.92
N LEU A 34 21.93 14.08 -4.99
CA LEU A 34 21.84 13.33 -3.74
C LEU A 34 20.69 13.82 -2.85
N VAL A 35 20.49 15.14 -2.75
CA VAL A 35 19.37 15.74 -1.99
C VAL A 35 18.03 15.34 -2.59
N ILE A 36 17.91 15.35 -3.92
CA ILE A 36 16.67 14.93 -4.61
C ILE A 36 16.40 13.45 -4.34
N LEU A 37 17.40 12.58 -4.49
CA LEU A 37 17.26 11.14 -4.21
C LEU A 37 16.86 10.90 -2.76
N ALA A 38 17.53 11.55 -1.80
CA ALA A 38 17.21 11.44 -0.38
C ALA A 38 15.78 11.92 -0.09
N SER A 39 15.33 13.01 -0.73
CA SER A 39 13.98 13.54 -0.56
C SER A 39 12.92 12.58 -1.10
N ILE A 40 13.18 11.96 -2.26
CA ILE A 40 12.29 10.93 -2.82
C ILE A 40 12.26 9.70 -1.92
N SER A 41 13.41 9.25 -1.39
CA SER A 41 13.46 8.13 -0.45
C SER A 41 12.70 8.44 0.83
N VAL A 42 12.89 9.62 1.43
CA VAL A 42 12.13 10.03 2.61
C VAL A 42 10.64 10.13 2.28
N TRP A 43 10.24 10.60 1.09
CA TRP A 43 8.84 10.63 0.70
C TRP A 43 8.24 9.23 0.48
N LEU A 44 8.99 8.30 -0.11
CA LEU A 44 8.56 6.92 -0.37
C LEU A 44 8.48 6.07 0.91
N PHE A 45 9.38 6.32 1.86
CA PHE A 45 9.51 5.55 3.11
C PHE A 45 9.09 6.35 4.34
N ALA A 46 8.57 7.56 4.18
CA ALA A 46 7.92 8.27 5.27
C ALA A 46 6.81 7.37 5.78
N PRO A 47 6.68 7.20 7.11
CA PRO A 47 5.48 6.58 7.64
C PRO A 47 4.32 7.41 7.12
N SER A 48 3.52 6.84 6.21
CA SER A 48 2.20 7.39 6.04
C SER A 48 1.55 7.21 7.40
N ASP A 49 0.98 8.29 7.93
CA ASP A 49 -0.14 8.13 8.84
C ASP A 49 -1.18 7.40 8.00
N ALA A 50 -1.05 6.07 7.89
CA ALA A 50 -2.07 5.23 7.30
C ALA A 50 -3.31 5.62 8.08
N ILE A 51 -4.25 6.25 7.38
CA ILE A 51 -5.47 6.75 7.98
C ILE A 51 -6.19 5.49 8.46
N GLU A 52 -5.91 5.12 9.70
CA GLU A 52 -6.51 3.98 10.36
C GLU A 52 -7.95 4.42 10.57
N ILE A 53 -8.82 3.93 9.70
CA ILE A 53 -10.24 4.27 9.69
C ILE A 53 -10.77 3.91 11.07
N GLN A 54 -11.12 4.94 11.84
CA GLN A 54 -11.60 4.74 13.19
C GLN A 54 -13.04 4.20 13.14
N PRO A 55 -13.35 3.17 13.94
CA PRO A 55 -14.70 2.65 14.00
C PRO A 55 -15.68 3.66 14.60
N PRO A 56 -16.95 3.64 14.19
CA PRO A 56 -17.98 4.46 14.80
C PRO A 56 -18.23 4.04 16.26
N THR A 57 -18.58 5.02 17.12
CA THR A 57 -18.69 4.84 18.58
C THR A 57 -19.68 3.76 19.04
N ASN A 58 -20.67 3.43 18.22
CA ASN A 58 -21.74 2.47 18.51
C ASN A 58 -21.54 1.10 17.84
N LEU A 59 -20.36 0.83 17.26
CA LEU A 59 -20.11 -0.39 16.48
C LEU A 59 -20.48 -1.69 17.21
N ALA A 60 -20.15 -1.78 18.51
CA ALA A 60 -20.40 -2.97 19.33
C ALA A 60 -21.88 -3.32 19.51
N SER A 61 -22.79 -2.40 19.21
CA SER A 61 -24.24 -2.61 19.29
C SER A 61 -24.87 -3.04 17.97
N LEU A 62 -24.12 -2.97 16.86
CA LEU A 62 -24.62 -3.28 15.54
C LEU A 62 -24.55 -4.79 15.27
N PRO A 63 -25.55 -5.36 14.58
CA PRO A 63 -25.39 -6.69 14.02
C PRO A 63 -24.27 -6.68 12.98
N TYR A 64 -23.63 -7.84 12.82
CA TYR A 64 -22.63 -8.06 11.80
C TYR A 64 -22.90 -9.36 11.06
N VAL A 65 -22.31 -9.47 9.88
CA VAL A 65 -22.28 -10.71 9.11
C VAL A 65 -20.88 -10.91 8.55
N ASP A 66 -20.43 -12.17 8.59
CA ASP A 66 -19.14 -12.58 8.05
C ASP A 66 -19.37 -13.27 6.70
N GLY A 67 -18.52 -12.98 5.73
CA GLY A 67 -18.66 -13.52 4.38
C GLY A 67 -17.50 -13.12 3.49
N VAL A 68 -17.68 -13.28 2.18
CA VAL A 68 -16.73 -12.82 1.16
C VAL A 68 -17.37 -11.72 0.34
N MET A 69 -16.67 -10.61 0.15
CA MET A 69 -17.14 -9.54 -0.72
C MET A 69 -17.12 -9.99 -2.18
N VAL A 70 -18.28 -9.94 -2.84
CA VAL A 70 -18.46 -10.29 -4.25
C VAL A 70 -18.33 -9.04 -5.12
N GLU A 71 -18.94 -7.93 -4.69
CA GLU A 71 -18.91 -6.65 -5.40
C GLU A 71 -18.61 -5.50 -4.43
N VAL A 72 -17.74 -4.59 -4.87
CA VAL A 72 -17.29 -3.43 -4.06
C VAL A 72 -17.33 -2.16 -4.91
N GLU A 73 -18.52 -1.56 -5.00
CA GLU A 73 -18.78 -0.32 -5.75
C GLU A 73 -19.71 0.62 -4.96
N LEU A 74 -19.14 1.52 -4.15
CA LEU A 74 -19.94 2.45 -3.36
C LEU A 74 -20.91 3.27 -4.24
N PRO A 75 -22.18 3.42 -3.81
CA PRO A 75 -22.70 3.09 -2.48
C PRO A 75 -23.14 1.62 -2.31
N ASP A 76 -23.02 0.77 -3.32
CA ASP A 76 -23.53 -0.59 -3.32
C ASP A 76 -22.41 -1.62 -3.03
N LEU A 77 -22.68 -2.55 -2.13
CA LEU A 77 -21.75 -3.61 -1.74
C LEU A 77 -22.50 -4.94 -1.76
N VAL A 78 -21.90 -5.99 -2.33
CA VAL A 78 -22.49 -7.33 -2.36
C VAL A 78 -21.58 -8.30 -1.65
N MET A 79 -22.15 -9.12 -0.76
CA MET A 79 -21.41 -10.10 0.02
C MET A 79 -22.08 -11.48 -0.01
N ASP A 80 -21.28 -12.51 -0.23
CA ASP A 80 -21.66 -13.90 0.03
C ASP A 80 -21.42 -14.20 1.52
N ALA A 81 -22.49 -14.14 2.31
CA ALA A 81 -22.50 -14.43 3.72
C ALA A 81 -22.31 -15.93 4.00
N TYR A 82 -21.49 -16.25 5.00
CA TYR A 82 -21.34 -17.63 5.48
C TYR A 82 -22.57 -18.09 6.25
N THR A 83 -23.21 -17.18 6.99
CA THR A 83 -24.47 -17.44 7.67
C THR A 83 -25.60 -16.70 6.95
N PRO A 84 -26.65 -17.40 6.47
CA PRO A 84 -27.74 -16.75 5.78
C PRO A 84 -28.46 -15.73 6.67
N VAL A 85 -28.76 -14.56 6.12
CA VAL A 85 -29.62 -13.55 6.75
C VAL A 85 -30.96 -13.59 6.03
N ASP A 86 -32.03 -13.81 6.77
CA ASP A 86 -33.39 -13.99 6.21
C ASP A 86 -33.48 -15.06 5.09
N GLY A 87 -32.63 -16.09 5.17
CA GLY A 87 -32.59 -17.19 4.20
C GLY A 87 -31.80 -16.89 2.92
N GLN A 88 -31.14 -15.73 2.83
CA GLN A 88 -30.30 -15.33 1.70
C GLN A 88 -28.82 -15.42 2.08
N THR A 89 -28.01 -15.97 1.18
CA THR A 89 -26.55 -16.02 1.32
C THR A 89 -25.88 -14.84 0.63
N GLU A 90 -26.37 -14.45 -0.55
CA GLU A 90 -25.94 -13.24 -1.23
C GLU A 90 -26.74 -12.06 -0.65
N LEU A 91 -26.04 -11.07 -0.11
CA LEU A 91 -26.62 -9.93 0.58
C LEU A 91 -26.19 -8.63 -0.07
N ASP A 92 -27.17 -7.82 -0.47
CA ASP A 92 -26.98 -6.46 -0.96
C ASP A 92 -26.97 -5.46 0.20
N PHE A 93 -25.90 -4.69 0.29
CA PHE A 93 -25.73 -3.60 1.24
C PHE A 93 -25.64 -2.26 0.54
N LYS A 94 -26.19 -1.24 1.18
CA LYS A 94 -26.03 0.16 0.80
C LYS A 94 -25.20 0.91 1.83
N VAL A 95 -24.36 1.80 1.38
CA VAL A 95 -23.56 2.68 2.24
C VAL A 95 -24.15 4.09 2.15
N ARG A 96 -24.44 4.70 3.30
CA ARG A 96 -24.88 6.10 3.34
C ARG A 96 -23.68 7.00 3.05
N ASP A 97 -23.91 8.15 2.43
CA ASP A 97 -22.84 9.13 2.16
C ASP A 97 -22.02 9.46 3.43
N ALA A 98 -22.67 9.58 4.59
CA ALA A 98 -22.02 9.85 5.87
C ALA A 98 -21.10 8.71 6.37
N ASP A 99 -21.38 7.48 5.95
CA ASP A 99 -20.65 6.28 6.37
C ASP A 99 -19.54 5.89 5.38
N THR A 100 -19.51 6.47 4.18
CA THR A 100 -18.49 6.16 3.14
C THR A 100 -17.05 6.32 3.63
N GLN A 101 -16.80 7.26 4.55
CA GLN A 101 -15.49 7.48 5.17
C GLN A 101 -14.97 6.28 5.97
N TYR A 102 -15.86 5.36 6.35
CA TYR A 102 -15.54 4.16 7.11
C TYR A 102 -15.16 2.96 6.24
N PHE A 103 -15.18 3.12 4.91
CA PHE A 103 -14.92 2.05 3.96
C PHE A 103 -13.66 2.34 3.14
N ASP A 104 -12.59 1.59 3.44
CA ASP A 104 -11.44 1.52 2.55
C ASP A 104 -11.78 0.61 1.36
N VAL A 105 -12.26 1.25 0.28
CA VAL A 105 -12.66 0.57 -0.97
C VAL A 105 -11.49 -0.19 -1.61
N VAL A 106 -10.27 0.33 -1.50
CA VAL A 106 -9.10 -0.32 -2.10
C VAL A 106 -8.80 -1.62 -1.35
N HIS A 107 -8.82 -1.56 -0.02
CA HIS A 107 -8.65 -2.74 0.82
C HIS A 107 -9.78 -3.76 0.62
N LEU A 108 -11.04 -3.31 0.53
CA LEU A 108 -12.17 -4.21 0.30
C LEU A 108 -12.12 -4.89 -1.07
N ARG A 109 -11.70 -4.17 -2.12
CA ARG A 109 -11.48 -4.75 -3.44
C ARG A 109 -10.36 -5.79 -3.43
N ALA A 110 -9.29 -5.52 -2.67
CA ALA A 110 -8.24 -6.52 -2.46
C ALA A 110 -8.82 -7.78 -1.81
N HIS A 111 -9.57 -7.65 -0.71
CA HIS A 111 -10.25 -8.77 -0.07
C HIS A 111 -11.14 -9.55 -1.02
N SER A 112 -12.00 -8.84 -1.77
CA SER A 112 -12.89 -9.45 -2.77
C SER A 112 -12.12 -10.25 -3.82
N SER A 113 -11.05 -9.68 -4.40
CA SER A 113 -10.28 -10.28 -5.49
C SER A 113 -9.61 -11.61 -5.16
N ILE A 114 -9.29 -11.84 -3.88
CA ILE A 114 -8.64 -13.08 -3.39
C ILE A 114 -9.55 -13.87 -2.45
N GLY A 115 -10.82 -13.49 -2.35
CA GLY A 115 -11.83 -14.20 -1.56
C GLY A 115 -11.56 -14.19 -0.06
N LEU A 116 -10.98 -13.10 0.47
CA LEU A 116 -10.71 -12.99 1.91
C LEU A 116 -12.00 -12.75 2.72
N PRO A 117 -12.12 -13.41 3.87
CA PRO A 117 -13.23 -13.18 4.79
C PRO A 117 -13.29 -11.71 5.25
N THR A 118 -14.47 -11.14 5.17
CA THR A 118 -14.79 -9.77 5.59
C THR A 118 -15.99 -9.80 6.52
N ARG A 119 -15.94 -9.00 7.58
CA ARG A 119 -17.04 -8.73 8.49
C ARG A 119 -17.66 -7.39 8.13
N LEU A 120 -18.95 -7.38 7.86
CA LEU A 120 -19.72 -6.16 7.66
C LEU A 120 -20.66 -5.94 8.83
N PHE A 121 -20.53 -4.78 9.47
CA PHE A 121 -21.50 -4.27 10.43
C PHE A 121 -22.55 -3.48 9.70
N TYR A 122 -23.82 -3.71 10.03
CA TYR A 122 -24.92 -3.11 9.30
C TYR A 122 -26.09 -2.70 10.20
N GLU A 123 -26.95 -1.84 9.68
CA GLU A 123 -28.26 -1.54 10.22
C GLU A 123 -29.33 -2.01 9.25
N LYS A 124 -30.37 -2.66 9.74
CA LYS A 124 -31.52 -3.02 8.91
C LYS A 124 -32.61 -1.97 9.06
N ASP A 125 -32.98 -1.33 7.96
CA ASP A 125 -34.11 -0.39 7.89
C ASP A 125 -35.09 -0.86 6.79
N GLY A 126 -36.21 -1.44 7.22
CA GLY A 126 -37.12 -2.17 6.33
C GLY A 126 -36.40 -3.35 5.67
N ASP A 127 -36.41 -3.36 4.33
CA ASP A 127 -35.74 -4.39 3.51
C ASP A 127 -34.31 -3.99 3.10
N THR A 128 -33.82 -2.83 3.53
CA THR A 128 -32.47 -2.35 3.16
C THR A 128 -31.47 -2.66 4.26
N LEU A 129 -30.35 -3.28 3.88
CA LEU A 129 -29.19 -3.45 4.74
C LEU A 129 -28.23 -2.28 4.52
N TRP A 130 -28.11 -1.41 5.52
CA TRP A 130 -27.19 -0.28 5.48
C TRP A 130 -25.85 -0.68 6.08
N ALA A 131 -24.80 -0.82 5.29
CA ALA A 131 -23.46 -1.10 5.78
C ALA A 131 -22.88 0.16 6.46
N VAL A 132 -22.35 -0.04 7.67
CA VAL A 132 -21.86 1.03 8.54
C VAL A 132 -20.34 0.98 8.71
N TYR A 133 -19.76 -0.22 8.81
CA TYR A 133 -18.32 -0.40 9.03
C TYR A 133 -17.85 -1.78 8.55
N LYS A 134 -16.56 -1.90 8.23
CA LYS A 134 -15.93 -3.16 7.81
C LYS A 134 -14.77 -3.56 8.73
N GLU A 135 -14.64 -4.85 8.97
CA GLU A 135 -13.49 -5.47 9.63
C GLU A 135 -13.03 -6.73 8.89
N ASP A 136 -11.84 -7.19 9.19
CA ASP A 136 -11.36 -8.47 8.67
C ASP A 136 -12.00 -9.60 9.48
N ALA A 137 -12.68 -10.53 8.81
CA ALA A 137 -13.30 -11.65 9.51
C ALA A 137 -12.25 -12.74 9.82
N PRO A 138 -12.43 -13.52 10.90
CA PRO A 138 -11.57 -14.65 11.18
C PRO A 138 -11.56 -15.65 10.02
N ALA A 139 -10.38 -16.17 9.67
CA ALA A 139 -10.21 -17.14 8.56
C ALA A 139 -11.01 -18.45 8.74
N ASN A 140 -11.41 -18.77 9.96
CA ASN A 140 -12.17 -19.96 10.33
C ASN A 140 -13.69 -19.74 10.40
N SER A 141 -14.20 -18.58 9.97
CA SER A 141 -15.63 -18.26 10.03
C SER A 141 -16.48 -19.06 9.03
N ALA A 142 -15.86 -19.71 8.03
CA ALA A 142 -16.54 -20.49 7.00
C ALA A 142 -17.01 -21.90 7.44
N GLY A 143 -16.95 -22.24 8.74
CA GLY A 143 -17.10 -23.64 9.21
C GLY A 143 -17.96 -23.86 10.46
N GLY A 144 -18.90 -22.96 10.76
CA GLY A 144 -19.85 -23.10 11.88
C GLY A 144 -21.18 -23.72 11.47
#